data_AF-A0A9E6DHI2-F1
#
_entry.id   AF-A0A9E6DHI2-F1
#
_cell.length_a   1.000
_cell.length_b   1.000
_cell.length_c   1.000
_cell.angle_alpha   90.00
_cell.angle_beta   90.00
_cell.angle_gamma   90.00
#
_symmetry.space_group_name_H-M   'P 1'
#
loop_
_entity.id
_entity.type
_entity.pdbx_description
1 polymer ?
#
loop_
_entity_poly.entity_id
_entity_poly.type
_entity_poly.pdbx_seq_one_letter_code
_entity_poly.pdbx_strand_id
1 'polypeptide(L)'
;MSKQFNVVGIGNAMVDILARCDDAFLSDAGIEKGIMQLIDMPRAIDLYSKIGPAQEVSGGSAANTIAVIAALGGDTAYVGKVKDDQLGAIFAHDLRAQGAVYETALAPKTAEDETGRCIVLVTPDGERSMNTYLGVTEFLTPDDIDPA
;
A
#
# COMPACT_ATOMS: atom_id res chain seq x y z
N MET A 1 14.75 -23.91 -19.46
CA MET A 1 13.98 -23.72 -18.21
C MET A 1 12.76 -22.89 -18.54
N SER A 2 11.56 -23.33 -18.15
CA SER A 2 10.40 -22.43 -18.13
C SER A 2 10.57 -21.46 -16.97
N LYS A 3 10.37 -20.15 -17.21
CA LYS A 3 10.33 -19.18 -16.10
C LYS A 3 9.10 -19.48 -15.25
N GLN A 4 9.25 -19.48 -13.92
CA GLN A 4 8.15 -19.72 -12.99
C GLN A 4 7.11 -18.60 -13.02
N PHE A 5 7.55 -17.35 -13.16
CA PHE A 5 6.68 -16.18 -13.20
C PHE A 5 6.71 -15.50 -14.56
N ASN A 6 5.56 -15.02 -15.02
CA ASN A 6 5.46 -14.13 -16.17
C ASN A 6 5.85 -12.70 -15.80
N VAL A 7 5.44 -12.24 -14.62
CA VAL A 7 5.72 -10.88 -14.11
C VAL A 7 6.05 -10.94 -12.63
N VAL A 8 7.14 -10.28 -12.24
CA VAL A 8 7.46 -10.00 -10.84
C VAL A 8 7.34 -8.50 -10.63
N GLY A 9 6.53 -8.08 -9.66
CA GLY A 9 6.39 -6.69 -9.28
C GLY A 9 7.22 -6.38 -8.04
N ILE A 10 7.85 -5.22 -8.01
CA ILE A 10 8.49 -4.70 -6.80
C ILE A 10 7.87 -3.33 -6.53
N GLY A 11 7.49 -3.06 -5.29
CA GLY A 11 7.03 -1.74 -4.92
C GLY A 11 6.71 -1.60 -3.45
N ASN A 12 6.15 -0.43 -3.11
CA ASN A 12 5.77 -0.14 -1.74
C ASN A 12 4.48 -0.89 -1.38
N ALA A 13 4.57 -1.75 -0.37
CA ALA A 13 3.45 -2.52 0.14
C ALA A 13 2.72 -1.72 1.22
N MET A 14 1.43 -1.49 1.03
CA MET A 14 0.64 -0.64 1.93
C MET A 14 -0.85 -0.91 1.82
N VAL A 15 -1.60 -0.45 2.81
CA VAL A 15 -3.06 -0.43 2.81
C VAL A 15 -3.55 0.99 2.50
N ASP A 16 -4.50 1.10 1.57
CA ASP A 16 -5.19 2.33 1.25
C ASP A 16 -6.36 2.53 2.22
N ILE A 17 -6.43 3.73 2.80
CA ILE A 17 -7.55 4.23 3.60
C ILE A 17 -8.35 5.18 2.73
N LEU A 18 -9.42 4.69 2.12
CA LEU A 18 -10.22 5.44 1.15
C LEU A 18 -11.34 6.20 1.86
N ALA A 19 -11.35 7.53 1.73
CA ALA A 19 -12.40 8.38 2.27
C ALA A 19 -12.85 9.44 1.27
N ARG A 20 -14.13 9.84 1.33
CA ARG A 20 -14.66 10.97 0.56
C ARG A 20 -14.44 12.28 1.32
N CYS A 21 -14.12 13.34 0.59
CA CYS A 21 -13.97 14.70 1.13
C CYS A 21 -14.43 15.75 0.10
N ASP A 22 -14.42 17.02 0.47
CA ASP A 22 -14.60 18.15 -0.45
C ASP A 22 -13.28 18.93 -0.64
N ASP A 23 -13.25 19.86 -1.58
CA ASP A 23 -12.06 20.67 -1.85
C ASP A 23 -11.68 21.58 -0.66
N ALA A 24 -12.67 21.96 0.18
CA ALA A 24 -12.43 22.75 1.38
C ALA A 24 -11.59 21.97 2.40
N PHE A 25 -11.91 20.69 2.62
CA PHE A 25 -11.13 19.81 3.46
C PHE A 25 -9.67 19.70 3.00
N LEU A 26 -9.43 19.52 1.69
CA LEU A 26 -8.07 19.44 1.15
C LEU A 26 -7.29 20.73 1.45
N SER A 27 -7.90 21.88 1.22
CA SER A 27 -7.31 23.19 1.52
C SER A 27 -7.00 23.35 3.02
N ASP A 28 -7.97 23.05 3.90
CA ASP A 28 -7.83 23.20 5.35
C ASP A 28 -6.80 22.24 5.94
N ALA A 29 -6.70 21.03 5.36
CA ALA A 29 -5.69 20.07 5.73
C ALA A 29 -4.30 20.42 5.17
N GLY A 30 -4.19 21.26 4.14
CA GLY A 30 -2.92 21.54 3.45
C GLY A 30 -2.49 20.37 2.55
N ILE A 31 -3.43 19.86 1.74
CA ILE A 31 -3.22 18.76 0.80
C ILE A 31 -3.39 19.29 -0.61
N GLU A 32 -2.37 19.10 -1.45
CA GLU A 32 -2.47 19.46 -2.86
C GLU A 32 -3.34 18.44 -3.61
N LYS A 33 -4.22 18.94 -4.48
CA LYS A 33 -5.19 18.10 -5.18
C LYS A 33 -4.55 17.26 -6.28
N GLY A 34 -4.89 15.98 -6.37
CA GLY A 34 -4.51 15.12 -7.49
C GLY A 34 -3.07 14.59 -7.45
N ILE A 35 -2.36 14.77 -6.34
CA ILE A 35 -0.98 14.30 -6.18
C ILE A 35 -0.86 13.23 -5.10
N MET A 36 0.32 12.59 -5.07
CA MET A 36 0.79 11.83 -3.92
C MET A 36 1.84 12.63 -3.17
N GLN A 37 1.65 12.78 -1.87
CA GLN A 37 2.59 13.42 -0.96
C GLN A 37 3.00 12.48 0.16
N LEU A 38 4.30 12.43 0.45
CA LEU A 38 4.84 11.69 1.58
C LEU A 38 4.51 12.42 2.88
N ILE A 39 4.16 11.65 3.90
CA ILE A 39 3.85 12.14 5.24
C ILE A 39 4.50 11.26 6.30
N ASP A 40 4.73 11.84 7.49
CA ASP A 40 5.18 11.10 8.66
C ASP A 40 4.01 10.50 9.45
N MET A 41 4.34 9.67 10.44
CA MET A 41 3.33 9.03 11.29
C MET A 41 2.46 10.04 12.07
N PRO A 42 3.00 11.11 12.70
CA PRO A 42 2.17 12.14 13.32
C PRO A 42 1.13 12.75 12.37
N ARG A 43 1.52 13.05 11.14
CA ARG A 43 0.61 13.59 10.12
C ARG A 43 -0.42 12.56 9.68
N ALA A 44 -0.05 11.28 9.57
CA ALA A 44 -0.99 10.20 9.24
C ALA A 44 -2.06 10.04 10.33
N ILE A 45 -1.66 10.10 11.61
CA ILE A 45 -2.59 10.05 12.76
C ILE A 45 -3.52 11.27 12.74
N ASP A 46 -2.97 12.47 12.55
CA ASP A 46 -3.76 13.71 12.50
C ASP A 46 -4.81 13.65 11.38
N LEU A 47 -4.42 13.28 10.16
CA LEU A 47 -5.34 13.16 9.03
C LEU A 47 -6.39 12.07 9.27
N TYR A 48 -5.99 10.89 9.75
CA TYR A 48 -6.93 9.79 10.02
C TYR A 48 -7.98 10.17 11.07
N SER A 49 -7.64 11.04 12.03
CA SER A 49 -8.59 11.54 13.03
C SER A 49 -9.62 12.52 12.48
N LYS A 50 -9.36 13.11 11.31
CA LYS A 50 -10.18 14.16 10.68
C LYS A 50 -11.05 13.65 9.53
N ILE A 51 -10.74 12.49 8.97
CA ILE A 51 -11.53 11.90 7.89
C ILE A 51 -12.81 11.26 8.44
N GLY A 52 -13.85 11.24 7.61
CA GLY A 52 -15.10 10.54 7.91
C GLY A 52 -14.97 9.02 7.75
N PRO A 53 -16.10 8.29 7.63
CA PRO A 53 -16.09 6.85 7.38
C PRO A 53 -15.17 6.49 6.21
N ALA A 54 -14.24 5.57 6.47
CA ALA A 54 -13.24 5.15 5.51
C ALA A 54 -13.33 3.64 5.25
N GLN A 55 -12.87 3.25 4.07
CA GLN A 55 -12.69 1.84 3.71
C GLN A 55 -11.20 1.52 3.69
N GLU A 56 -10.81 0.43 4.35
CA GLU A 56 -9.45 -0.09 4.33
C GLU A 56 -9.37 -1.19 3.25
N VAL A 57 -8.47 -1.02 2.29
CA VAL A 57 -8.24 -1.98 1.20
C VAL A 57 -6.76 -2.10 0.91
N SER A 58 -6.30 -3.29 0.56
CA SER A 58 -4.91 -3.47 0.11
C SER A 58 -4.61 -2.56 -1.09
N GLY A 59 -3.49 -1.85 -1.02
CA GLY A 59 -3.10 -0.82 -1.98
C GLY A 59 -1.73 -1.06 -2.57
N GLY A 60 -1.07 0.02 -3.01
CA GLY A 60 0.23 -0.03 -3.67
C GLY A 60 0.13 -0.25 -5.18
N SER A 61 0.71 0.67 -5.95
CA SER A 61 0.57 0.71 -7.42
C SER A 61 1.03 -0.59 -8.12
N ALA A 62 2.23 -1.07 -7.76
CA ALA A 62 2.77 -2.31 -8.31
C ALA A 62 1.99 -3.54 -7.82
N ALA A 63 1.56 -3.57 -6.55
CA ALA A 63 0.78 -4.66 -5.99
C ALA A 63 -0.57 -4.80 -6.69
N ASN A 64 -1.27 -3.68 -6.92
CA ASN A 64 -2.53 -3.65 -7.67
C ASN A 64 -2.36 -4.17 -9.11
N THR A 65 -1.24 -3.83 -9.76
CA THR A 65 -0.93 -4.34 -11.09
C THR A 65 -0.72 -5.86 -11.07
N ILE A 66 0.04 -6.37 -10.11
CA ILE A 66 0.31 -7.81 -9.94
C ILE A 66 -0.95 -8.59 -9.61
N ALA A 67 -1.79 -8.06 -8.71
CA ALA A 67 -3.07 -8.63 -8.35
C ALA A 67 -3.98 -8.80 -9.57
N VAL A 68 -4.08 -7.79 -10.45
CA VAL A 68 -4.89 -7.88 -11.66
C VAL A 68 -4.33 -8.93 -12.63
N ILE A 69 -3.01 -8.97 -12.84
CA ILE A 69 -2.40 -9.97 -13.74
C ILE A 69 -2.63 -11.40 -13.19
N ALA A 70 -2.50 -11.59 -11.88
CA ALA A 70 -2.80 -12.86 -11.21
C ALA A 70 -4.27 -13.27 -11.41
N ALA A 71 -5.20 -12.35 -11.17
CA ALA A 71 -6.64 -12.57 -11.34
C ALA A 71 -7.02 -12.91 -12.79
N LEU A 72 -6.23 -12.47 -13.78
CA LEU A 72 -6.39 -12.82 -15.20
C LEU A 72 -5.73 -14.17 -15.58
N GLY A 73 -5.13 -14.88 -14.62
CA GLY A 73 -4.52 -16.19 -14.80
C GLY A 73 -3.03 -16.17 -15.15
N GLY A 74 -2.35 -15.03 -15.00
CA GLY A 74 -0.90 -14.95 -15.17
C GLY A 74 -0.16 -15.41 -13.91
N ASP A 75 0.97 -16.09 -14.09
CA ASP A 75 1.84 -16.47 -12.98
C ASP A 75 2.63 -15.25 -12.50
N THR A 76 2.35 -14.77 -11.29
CA THR A 76 2.99 -13.56 -10.76
C THR A 76 3.57 -13.74 -9.37
N ALA A 77 4.57 -12.92 -9.09
CA ALA A 77 5.09 -12.72 -7.74
C ALA A 77 5.21 -11.24 -7.41
N TYR A 78 5.22 -10.92 -6.13
CA TYR A 78 5.41 -9.56 -5.64
C TYR A 78 6.49 -9.50 -4.57
N VAL A 79 7.28 -8.44 -4.61
CA VAL A 79 8.24 -8.08 -3.57
C VAL A 79 7.86 -6.72 -2.99
N GLY A 80 7.62 -6.70 -1.70
CA GLY A 80 7.30 -5.48 -0.95
C GLY A 80 7.24 -5.80 0.55
N LYS A 81 7.65 -4.86 1.39
CA LYS A 81 7.82 -5.13 2.82
C LYS A 81 6.65 -4.59 3.63
N VAL A 82 6.02 -5.49 4.38
CA VAL A 82 5.01 -5.17 5.40
C VAL A 82 5.51 -5.64 6.77
N LYS A 83 4.88 -5.18 7.85
CA LYS A 83 5.17 -5.63 9.20
C LYS A 83 4.30 -6.82 9.55
N ASP A 84 4.75 -7.63 10.50
CA ASP A 84 3.92 -8.60 11.22
C ASP A 84 2.91 -7.87 12.14
N ASP A 85 2.04 -7.08 11.53
CA ASP A 85 0.93 -6.36 12.16
C ASP A 85 -0.37 -6.64 11.40
N GLN A 86 -1.48 -6.05 11.87
CA GLN A 86 -2.79 -6.28 11.28
C GLN A 86 -2.87 -5.84 9.81
N LEU A 87 -2.29 -4.68 9.47
CA LEU A 87 -2.34 -4.17 8.10
C LEU A 87 -1.47 -5.00 7.16
N GLY A 88 -0.30 -5.46 7.62
CA GLY A 88 0.56 -6.34 6.85
C GLY A 88 -0.06 -7.72 6.64
N ALA A 89 -0.78 -8.23 7.63
CA ALA A 89 -1.55 -9.47 7.49
C ALA A 89 -2.68 -9.33 6.44
N ILE A 90 -3.40 -8.20 6.44
CA ILE A 90 -4.44 -7.89 5.43
C ILE A 90 -3.81 -7.83 4.03
N PHE A 91 -2.73 -7.06 3.86
CA PHE A 91 -2.03 -6.92 2.58
C PHE A 91 -1.57 -8.28 2.04
N ALA A 92 -0.89 -9.07 2.88
CA ALA A 92 -0.36 -10.37 2.50
C ALA A 92 -1.47 -11.37 2.16
N HIS A 93 -2.57 -11.35 2.92
CA HIS A 93 -3.75 -12.17 2.66
C HIS A 93 -4.38 -11.83 1.32
N ASP A 94 -4.68 -10.55 1.08
CA ASP A 94 -5.40 -10.11 -0.10
C ASP A 94 -4.61 -10.37 -1.38
N LEU A 95 -3.31 -10.09 -1.38
CA LEU A 95 -2.47 -10.31 -2.55
C LEU A 95 -2.38 -11.81 -2.92
N ARG A 96 -2.24 -12.68 -1.91
CA ARG A 96 -2.26 -14.14 -2.10
C ARG A 96 -3.63 -14.63 -2.55
N ALA A 97 -4.72 -14.04 -2.04
CA ALA A 97 -6.07 -14.38 -2.45
C ALA A 97 -6.36 -14.05 -3.92
N GLN A 98 -5.64 -13.07 -4.51
CA GLN A 98 -5.69 -12.79 -5.95
C GLN A 98 -4.88 -13.78 -6.80
N GLY A 99 -4.11 -14.68 -6.19
CA GLY A 99 -3.30 -15.69 -6.86
C GLY A 99 -1.84 -15.32 -7.06
N ALA A 100 -1.38 -14.17 -6.56
CA ALA A 100 0.02 -13.77 -6.63
C ALA A 100 0.85 -14.46 -5.54
N VAL A 101 2.06 -14.87 -5.89
CA VAL A 101 3.05 -15.35 -4.90
C VAL A 101 3.60 -14.16 -4.12
N TYR A 102 3.57 -14.26 -2.79
CA TYR A 102 4.10 -13.24 -1.90
C TYR A 102 4.81 -13.89 -0.72
N GLU A 103 6.14 -13.92 -0.80
CA GLU A 103 7.03 -14.58 0.18
C GLU A 103 8.08 -13.63 0.77
N THR A 104 7.94 -12.31 0.53
CA THR A 104 8.81 -11.32 1.18
C THR A 104 8.70 -11.44 2.68
N ALA A 105 9.86 -11.54 3.35
CA ALA A 105 9.92 -11.63 4.80
C ALA A 105 9.29 -10.37 5.43
N LEU A 106 8.39 -10.58 6.38
CA LEU A 106 7.74 -9.50 7.10
C LEU A 106 8.74 -8.86 8.08
N ALA A 107 8.66 -7.54 8.23
CA ALA A 107 9.35 -6.86 9.33
C ALA A 107 8.80 -7.40 10.67
N PRO A 108 9.66 -7.59 11.69
CA PRO A 108 9.24 -8.18 12.95
C PRO A 108 8.25 -7.28 13.69
N LYS A 109 7.44 -7.87 14.59
CA LYS A 109 6.53 -7.12 15.49
C LYS A 109 7.22 -6.00 16.27
N THR A 110 8.51 -6.18 16.56
CA THR A 110 9.36 -5.24 17.30
C THR A 110 9.91 -4.11 16.44
N ALA A 111 9.67 -4.09 15.12
CA ALA A 111 10.05 -2.96 14.27
C ALA A 111 9.37 -1.67 14.79
N GLU A 112 10.09 -0.56 14.68
CA GLU A 112 9.61 0.76 15.12
C GLU A 112 8.42 1.20 14.27
N ASP A 113 8.61 1.27 12.96
CA ASP A 113 7.57 1.62 12.00
C ASP A 113 6.50 0.53 11.86
N GLU A 114 5.32 0.94 11.38
CA GLU A 114 4.19 0.06 11.06
C GLU A 114 4.17 -0.33 9.58
N THR A 115 3.27 -1.22 9.18
CA THR A 115 2.94 -1.36 7.74
C THR A 115 2.50 -0.02 7.16
N GLY A 116 3.00 0.30 5.97
CA GLY A 116 2.69 1.54 5.28
C GLY A 116 1.19 1.70 5.02
N ARG A 117 0.74 2.96 4.96
CA ARG A 117 -0.65 3.29 4.65
C ARG A 117 -0.74 4.54 3.78
N CYS A 118 -1.71 4.54 2.89
CA CYS A 118 -2.02 5.69 2.04
C CYS A 118 -3.43 6.19 2.35
N ILE A 119 -3.55 7.41 2.87
CA ILE A 119 -4.86 8.06 3.02
C ILE A 119 -5.24 8.62 1.66
N VAL A 120 -6.25 8.00 1.03
CA VAL A 120 -6.74 8.35 -0.31
C VAL A 120 -8.03 9.15 -0.15
N LEU A 121 -7.93 10.44 -0.44
CA LEU A 121 -9.03 11.39 -0.35
C LEU A 121 -9.64 11.63 -1.71
N VAL A 122 -10.93 11.31 -1.85
CA VAL A 122 -11.67 11.41 -3.11
C VAL A 122 -12.65 12.58 -3.07
N THR A 123 -12.46 13.55 -3.95
CA THR A 123 -13.35 14.71 -4.13
C THR A 123 -14.56 14.37 -5.03
N PRO A 124 -15.62 15.19 -5.07
CA PRO A 124 -16.83 14.87 -5.83
C PRO A 124 -16.64 14.68 -7.35
N ASP A 125 -15.58 15.28 -7.91
CA ASP A 125 -15.17 15.10 -9.31
C ASP A 125 -14.41 13.80 -9.58
N GLY A 126 -14.14 12.99 -8.54
CA GLY A 126 -13.49 11.68 -8.64
C GLY A 126 -11.96 11.72 -8.63
N GLU A 127 -11.37 12.91 -8.55
CA GLU A 127 -9.92 13.09 -8.38
C GLU A 127 -9.47 12.53 -7.03
N ARG A 128 -8.21 12.07 -6.95
CA ARG A 128 -7.66 11.44 -5.75
C ARG A 128 -6.42 12.17 -5.26
N SER A 129 -6.42 12.56 -3.99
CA SER A 129 -5.23 13.08 -3.32
C SER A 129 -4.72 12.08 -2.30
N MET A 130 -3.46 11.68 -2.43
CA MET A 130 -2.86 10.59 -1.69
C MET A 130 -1.85 11.12 -0.68
N ASN A 131 -2.00 10.72 0.59
CA ASN A 131 -1.06 11.06 1.65
C ASN A 131 -0.46 9.76 2.20
N THR A 132 0.79 9.51 1.87
CA THR A 132 1.42 8.20 2.08
C THR A 132 2.43 8.23 3.21
N TYR A 133 2.16 7.46 4.26
CA TYR A 133 3.16 7.07 5.25
C TYR A 133 3.76 5.73 4.81
N LEU A 134 5.07 5.71 4.52
CA LEU A 134 5.75 4.52 3.99
C LEU A 134 5.87 3.41 5.02
N GLY A 135 6.15 3.75 6.28
CA GLY A 135 6.40 2.76 7.33
C GLY A 135 7.51 1.78 6.93
N VAL A 136 7.35 0.51 7.28
CA VAL A 136 8.40 -0.49 7.07
C VAL A 136 8.76 -0.77 5.60
N THR A 137 7.92 -0.33 4.65
CA THR A 137 8.21 -0.53 3.22
C THR A 137 9.45 0.25 2.76
N GLU A 138 9.84 1.30 3.48
CA GLU A 138 11.06 2.08 3.21
C GLU A 138 12.34 1.26 3.46
N PHE A 139 12.25 0.22 4.30
CA PHE A 139 13.37 -0.64 4.67
C PHE A 139 13.42 -1.95 3.87
N LEU A 140 12.85 -1.97 2.67
CA LEU A 140 13.09 -3.04 1.72
C LEU A 140 14.56 -3.01 1.29
N THR A 141 15.27 -4.13 1.40
CA THR A 141 16.68 -4.28 1.07
C THR A 141 16.86 -5.39 0.02
N PRO A 142 18.06 -5.51 -0.59
CA PRO A 142 18.36 -6.62 -1.48
C PRO A 142 18.18 -8.01 -0.84
N ASP A 143 18.29 -8.13 0.49
CA ASP A 143 18.11 -9.41 1.19
C ASP A 143 16.65 -9.87 1.19
N ASP A 144 15.70 -8.99 0.87
CA ASP A 144 14.28 -9.32 0.73
C ASP A 144 13.93 -9.84 -0.68
N ILE A 145 14.89 -9.87 -1.59
CA ILE A 145 14.72 -10.28 -2.98
C ILE A 145 15.29 -11.68 -3.15
N ASP A 146 14.43 -12.66 -3.44
CA ASP A 146 14.91 -13.99 -3.84
C ASP A 146 15.58 -13.90 -5.23
N PRO A 147 16.89 -14.23 -5.35
CA PRO A 147 17.59 -14.18 -6.63
C PRO A 147 17.28 -15.37 -7.56
N ALA A 148 16.54 -16.40 -7.10
CA ALA A 148 16.36 -17.68 -7.80
C ALA A 148 14.96 -17.87 -8.41
#